data_AF-A0A2H1L1E1-F1
#
_entry.id   AF-A0A2H1L1E1-F1
#
_cell.length_a   1.000
_cell.length_b   1.000
_cell.length_c   1.000
_cell.angle_alpha   90.00
_cell.angle_beta   90.00
_cell.angle_gamma   90.00
#
_symmetry.space_group_name_H-M   'P 1'
#
loop_
_entity.id
_entity.type
_entity.pdbx_description
1 polymer ?
#
loop_
_entity_poly.entity_id
_entity_poly.type
_entity_poly.pdbx_seq_one_letter_code
_entity_poly.pdbx_strand_id
1 'polypeptide(L)'
;MDVKTSQTKRNKAGSYAYNKLRGKKYSANFAVNKKTGSAKMNCSQLVWAAYKASVKIDLDGNGGLGVYPYNIKDSKHTHIYKTIK
;
A
#
# COMPACT_ATOMS: atom_id res chain seq x y z
N MET A 1 -2.02 -12.03 4.95
CA MET A 1 -1.82 -10.84 5.81
C MET A 1 -3.01 -9.89 5.66
N ASP A 2 -3.41 -9.22 6.74
CA ASP A 2 -4.50 -8.24 6.78
C ASP A 2 -4.07 -6.97 7.54
N VAL A 3 -4.69 -5.84 7.22
CA VAL A 3 -4.46 -4.54 7.87
C VAL A 3 -5.36 -4.43 9.10
N LYS A 4 -4.77 -4.15 10.27
CA LYS A 4 -5.40 -3.94 11.58
C LYS A 4 -6.24 -2.67 11.59
N THR A 5 -7.39 -2.71 10.91
CA THR A 5 -8.33 -1.60 10.80
C THR A 5 -9.75 -2.12 10.55
N SER A 6 -10.74 -1.22 10.48
CA SER A 6 -12.12 -1.63 10.23
C SER A 6 -12.35 -2.03 8.77
N GLN A 7 -13.34 -2.90 8.52
CA GLN A 7 -13.72 -3.29 7.16
C GLN A 7 -14.05 -2.08 6.29
N THR A 8 -14.74 -1.08 6.85
CA THR A 8 -15.05 0.17 6.15
C THR A 8 -13.79 0.91 5.67
N LYS A 9 -12.73 0.94 6.48
CA LYS A 9 -11.46 1.56 6.08
C LYS A 9 -10.73 0.74 5.00
N ARG A 10 -10.74 -0.59 5.10
CA ARG A 10 -10.21 -1.47 4.03
C ARG A 10 -10.96 -1.27 2.71
N ASN A 11 -12.29 -1.20 2.76
CA ASN A 11 -13.13 -0.94 1.59
C ASN A 11 -12.83 0.43 0.97
N LYS A 12 -12.69 1.49 1.78
CA LYS A 12 -12.30 2.82 1.28
C LYS A 12 -10.94 2.81 0.56
N ALA A 13 -9.95 2.09 1.09
CA ALA A 13 -8.66 1.93 0.43
C ALA A 13 -8.79 1.17 -0.90
N GLY A 14 -9.54 0.07 -0.92
CA GLY A 14 -9.84 -0.69 -2.14
C GLY A 14 -10.52 0.17 -3.22
N SER A 15 -11.57 0.91 -2.84
CA SER A 15 -12.28 1.82 -3.74
C SER A 15 -11.39 2.94 -4.26
N TYR A 16 -10.50 3.49 -3.42
CA TYR A 16 -9.54 4.49 -3.85
C TYR A 16 -8.57 3.92 -4.90
N ALA A 17 -8.02 2.73 -4.65
CA ALA A 17 -7.14 2.05 -5.61
C ALA A 17 -7.84 1.84 -6.96
N TYR A 18 -9.07 1.32 -6.93
CA TYR A 18 -9.87 1.07 -8.12
C TYR A 18 -10.17 2.35 -8.92
N ASN A 19 -10.59 3.41 -8.24
CA ASN A 19 -11.06 4.64 -8.87
C ASN A 19 -9.95 5.61 -9.28
N LYS A 20 -8.79 5.58 -8.61
CA LYS A 20 -7.74 6.61 -8.78
C LYS A 20 -6.38 6.06 -9.20
N LEU A 21 -6.09 4.79 -8.91
CA LEU A 21 -4.76 4.21 -9.13
C LEU A 21 -4.72 3.20 -10.29
N ARG A 22 -5.86 2.62 -10.66
CA ARG A 22 -5.98 1.71 -11.80
C ARG A 22 -5.60 2.40 -13.11
N GLY A 23 -4.98 1.64 -14.03
CA GLY A 23 -4.57 2.13 -15.35
C GLY A 23 -3.22 2.85 -15.37
N LYS A 24 -2.58 3.07 -14.22
CA LYS A 24 -1.22 3.62 -14.15
C LYS A 24 -0.21 2.61 -14.70
N LYS A 25 0.79 3.10 -15.44
CA LYS A 25 1.87 2.26 -15.97
C LYS A 25 2.71 1.68 -14.83
N TYR A 26 3.31 0.52 -15.06
CA TYR A 26 4.21 -0.07 -14.07
C TYR A 26 5.50 0.75 -13.91
N SER A 27 5.98 0.89 -12.67
CA SER A 27 7.27 1.53 -12.37
C SER A 27 8.31 0.47 -12.01
N ALA A 28 9.45 0.46 -12.71
CA ALA A 28 10.61 -0.36 -12.32
C ALA A 28 11.50 0.30 -11.26
N ASN A 29 11.24 1.57 -10.90
CA ASN A 29 11.97 2.24 -9.83
C ASN A 29 11.34 1.90 -8.47
N PHE A 30 12.10 1.18 -7.64
CA PHE A 30 11.71 0.80 -6.28
C PHE A 30 12.39 1.62 -5.18
N ALA A 31 13.52 2.28 -5.49
CA ALA A 31 14.32 3.01 -4.51
C ALA A 31 13.64 4.31 -4.03
N VAL A 32 12.90 4.98 -4.92
CA VAL A 32 12.19 6.24 -4.61
C VAL A 32 10.77 6.19 -5.18
N ASN A 33 9.87 5.51 -4.47
CA ASN A 33 8.50 5.27 -4.91
C ASN A 33 7.41 5.83 -3.97
N LYS A 34 7.77 6.52 -2.87
CA LYS A 34 6.80 7.11 -1.92
C LYS A 34 6.04 8.32 -2.45
N LYS A 35 5.15 8.08 -3.41
CA LYS A 35 4.25 9.10 -3.97
C LYS A 35 2.86 8.51 -4.15
N THR A 36 1.86 9.12 -3.53
CA THR A 36 0.47 8.64 -3.54
C THR A 36 -0.24 8.83 -4.89
N GLY A 37 0.31 9.67 -5.77
CA GLY A 37 -0.34 10.06 -7.03
C GLY A 37 0.51 9.89 -8.30
N SER A 38 1.64 9.18 -8.26
CA SER A 38 2.53 9.03 -9.42
C SER A 38 1.84 8.54 -10.69
N ALA A 39 2.34 8.96 -11.86
CA ALA A 39 1.88 8.45 -13.16
C ALA A 39 2.24 6.97 -13.40
N LYS A 40 3.31 6.50 -12.75
CA LYS A 40 3.72 5.10 -12.72
C LYS A 40 3.72 4.59 -11.29
N MET A 41 3.32 3.33 -11.08
CA MET A 41 3.30 2.71 -9.76
C MET A 41 3.82 1.27 -9.81
N ASN A 42 4.54 0.87 -8.77
CA ASN A 42 4.87 -0.54 -8.54
C ASN A 42 3.88 -1.18 -7.56
N CYS A 43 4.01 -2.50 -7.36
CA CYS A 43 3.07 -3.30 -6.60
C CYS A 43 2.87 -2.80 -5.16
N SER A 44 3.96 -2.63 -4.41
CA SER A 44 3.92 -2.18 -3.02
C SER A 44 3.53 -0.71 -2.89
N GLN A 45 4.00 0.16 -3.80
CA GLN A 45 3.61 1.57 -3.82
C GLN A 45 2.09 1.73 -3.97
N LEU A 46 1.45 0.98 -4.87
CA LEU A 46 0.01 1.09 -5.10
C LEU A 46 -0.79 0.78 -3.83
N VAL A 47 -0.43 -0.32 -3.15
CA VAL A 47 -1.07 -0.73 -1.88
C VAL A 47 -0.86 0.34 -0.81
N TRP A 48 0.38 0.78 -0.61
CA TRP A 48 0.69 1.83 0.36
C TRP A 48 -0.06 3.15 0.06
N ALA A 49 -0.05 3.58 -1.20
CA ALA A 49 -0.70 4.81 -1.63
C ALA A 49 -2.21 4.77 -1.37
N ALA A 50 -2.85 3.63 -1.63
CA ALA A 50 -4.28 3.44 -1.39
C ALA A 50 -4.65 3.68 0.08
N TYR A 51 -3.92 3.09 1.01
CA TYR A 51 -4.17 3.26 2.45
C TYR A 51 -3.76 4.65 2.95
N LYS A 52 -2.60 5.16 2.53
CA LYS A 52 -2.09 6.46 2.96
C LYS A 52 -2.99 7.61 2.50
N ALA A 53 -3.46 7.58 1.26
CA ALA A 53 -4.26 8.67 0.69
C ALA A 53 -5.70 8.66 1.21
N SER A 54 -6.35 7.49 1.26
CA SER A 54 -7.79 7.37 1.52
C SER A 54 -8.17 7.34 3.00
N VAL A 55 -7.35 6.71 3.86
CA VAL A 55 -7.70 6.47 5.27
C VAL A 55 -6.58 6.87 6.23
N LYS A 56 -5.53 7.53 5.71
CA LYS A 56 -4.39 8.07 6.48
C LYS A 56 -3.61 7.02 7.27
N ILE A 57 -3.66 5.76 6.85
CA ILE A 57 -2.85 4.67 7.44
C ILE A 57 -1.54 4.58 6.66
N ASP A 58 -0.42 4.74 7.36
CA ASP A 58 0.90 4.54 6.79
C ASP A 58 1.33 3.08 6.96
N LEU A 59 1.32 2.34 5.85
CA LEU A 59 1.74 0.94 5.86
C LEU A 59 3.26 0.77 5.72
N ASP A 60 4.04 1.84 5.57
CA ASP A 60 5.48 1.69 5.52
C ASP A 60 6.07 1.47 6.93
N GLY A 61 6.74 0.33 7.10
CA GLY A 61 7.31 -0.10 8.38
C GLY A 61 8.69 0.46 8.72
N ASN A 62 9.45 1.02 7.76
CA ASN A 62 10.85 1.44 8.01
C ASN A 62 11.15 2.93 7.74
N GLY A 63 10.22 3.69 7.13
CA GLY A 63 10.37 5.12 6.91
C GLY A 63 11.24 5.51 5.71
N GLY A 64 11.79 4.58 4.94
CA GLY A 64 12.70 4.84 3.82
C GLY A 64 12.07 5.58 2.63
N LEU A 65 12.87 5.91 1.60
CA LEU A 65 12.36 6.57 0.37
C LEU A 65 11.51 5.64 -0.52
N GLY A 66 11.67 4.34 -0.34
CA GLY A 66 10.92 3.29 -1.00
C GLY A 66 10.00 2.55 -0.03
N VAL A 67 8.87 2.04 -0.53
CA VAL A 67 8.01 1.09 0.17
C VAL A 67 8.09 -0.24 -0.55
N TYR A 68 8.54 -1.27 0.16
CA TYR A 68 8.67 -2.63 -0.34
C TYR A 68 7.61 -3.55 0.26
N PRO A 69 7.31 -4.71 -0.36
CA PRO A 69 6.32 -5.65 0.17
C PRO A 69 6.60 -6.08 1.61
N TYR A 70 7.88 -6.28 1.97
CA TYR A 70 8.27 -6.63 3.34
C TYR A 70 7.99 -5.50 4.33
N ASN A 71 8.16 -4.23 3.95
CA ASN A 71 7.82 -3.10 4.82
C ASN A 71 6.33 -3.06 5.16
N ILE A 72 5.47 -3.39 4.18
CA ILE A 72 4.02 -3.47 4.40
C ILE A 72 3.70 -4.65 5.32
N LYS A 73 4.31 -5.82 5.07
CA LYS A 73 4.16 -7.03 5.89
C LYS A 73 4.56 -6.83 7.35
N ASP A 74 5.66 -6.11 7.59
CA ASP A 74 6.22 -5.95 8.93
C ASP A 74 5.75 -4.65 9.61
N SER A 75 4.86 -3.89 8.96
CA SER A 75 4.23 -2.72 9.55
C SER A 75 3.42 -3.09 10.81
N LYS A 76 3.51 -2.25 11.85
CA LYS A 76 2.69 -2.36 13.07
C LYS A 76 1.18 -2.42 12.78
N HIS A 77 0.76 -1.88 11.64
CA HIS A 77 -0.62 -1.87 11.17
C HIS A 77 -1.07 -3.16 10.50
N THR A 78 -0.26 -4.20 10.42
CA THR A 78 -0.63 -5.46 9.77
C THR A 78 -0.43 -6.67 10.69
N HIS A 79 -1.11 -7.77 10.36
CA HIS A 79 -0.89 -9.07 10.99
C HIS A 79 -1.06 -10.20 9.98
N ILE A 80 -0.44 -11.35 10.25
CA ILE A 80 -0.61 -12.55 9.43
C ILE A 80 -1.96 -13.17 9.78
N TYR A 81 -2.94 -13.11 8.87
CA TYR A 81 -4.24 -13.77 9.06
C TYR A 81 -4.19 -15.28 8.74
N LYS A 82 -3.36 -15.68 7.76
CA LYS A 82 -3.19 -17.05 7.28
C LYS A 82 -1.89 -17.16 6.48
N THR A 83 -1.25 -18.32 6.57
CA THR A 83 -0.16 -18.77 5.70
C THR A 83 -0.68 -19.95 4.89
N ILE A 84 -0.55 -19.92 3.57
CA ILE A 84 -0.95 -21.00 2.68
C ILE A 84 0.32 -21.83 2.39
N LYS A 85 0.24 -23.15 2.55
CA LYS A 85 1.29 -24.11 2.23
C LYS A 85 0.90 -24.88 0.97
#